data_AF-A0A413T3J9-F1
#
_entry.id   AF-A0A413T3J9-F1
#
_cell.length_a   1.000
_cell.length_b   1.000
_cell.length_c   1.000
_cell.angle_alpha   90.00
_cell.angle_beta   90.00
_cell.angle_gamma   90.00
#
_symmetry.space_group_name_H-M   'P 1'
#
loop_
_entity.id
_entity.type
_entity.pdbx_description
1 polymer ?
#
loop_
_entity_poly.entity_id
_entity_poly.type
_entity_poly.pdbx_seq_one_letter_code
_entity_poly.pdbx_strand_id
1 'polypeptide(L)'
;MNINSRIDWKAGMAISAQTFLELDENLRHRQQAATRAVNGNEFGLIPFTEFITQGGFVRNKLEIEHLSCMALLPSGKILHIDEKVVVIIPLVYGNEYYLACNFGEKELEFDVKEIPFVRPEYTYGIYSLSELEGTDFFPVMKFKVSDGIFSIDESYIPPCLYLSSDKRFQPYVEQLTKKVSLLAEHPNLESGEGKRAFQRYAFLLKSYDIQGRTRPFIQLTYEIVQAVDFYIVRPNTEAPATIPVYSVYDIANWLDWLDSYLHNAANILDKVVLEDHSINYDELKAQIKAELYERLRPELHEQLYTELKAKLYAEISEELTIRLTDYINGQLKTELHSLLSGELSEELYENLYKNLYESLYNALYVPVEEEEDEFTPLI
;
A
#
# COMPACT_ATOMS: atom_id res chain seq x y z
N MET A 1 40.54 28.40 15.87
CA MET A 1 41.72 28.23 14.99
C MET A 1 41.26 28.08 13.53
N ASN A 2 42.00 28.61 12.55
CA ASN A 2 41.70 28.33 11.14
C ASN A 2 42.05 26.85 10.87
N ILE A 3 41.05 26.03 10.49
CA ILE A 3 41.22 24.59 10.30
C ILE A 3 42.22 24.23 9.20
N ASN A 4 42.53 25.17 8.30
CA ASN A 4 43.49 25.01 7.22
C ASN A 4 44.91 25.45 7.61
N SER A 5 45.10 26.04 8.79
CA SER A 5 46.42 26.35 9.31
C SER A 5 47.18 25.05 9.63
N ARG A 6 48.48 25.03 9.40
CA ARG A 6 49.38 23.93 9.76
C ARG A 6 50.74 24.48 10.18
N ILE A 7 51.50 23.70 10.94
CA ILE A 7 52.90 24.05 11.23
C ILE A 7 53.66 24.12 9.90
N ASP A 8 54.33 25.25 9.65
CA ASP A 8 55.20 25.48 8.50
C ASP A 8 56.62 24.98 8.82
N TRP A 9 56.85 23.68 8.62
CA TRP A 9 58.13 23.04 8.92
C TRP A 9 59.23 23.52 7.97
N LYS A 10 60.30 24.08 8.53
CA LYS A 10 61.47 24.57 7.77
C LYS A 10 62.73 23.80 8.10
N ALA A 11 63.61 23.62 7.11
CA ALA A 11 64.94 23.07 7.35
C ALA A 11 65.69 23.93 8.37
N GLY A 12 66.25 23.30 9.41
CA GLY A 12 66.94 23.99 10.50
C GLY A 12 66.02 24.68 11.52
N MET A 13 64.70 24.50 11.43
CA MET A 13 63.76 25.01 12.45
C MET A 13 64.02 24.34 13.80
N ALA A 14 64.12 25.14 14.86
CA ALA A 14 64.19 24.63 16.22
C ALA A 14 62.87 23.96 16.61
N ILE A 15 62.95 22.72 17.11
CA ILE A 15 61.80 21.95 17.57
C ILE A 15 61.64 22.16 19.07
N SER A 16 60.42 22.50 19.49
CA SER A 16 60.06 22.70 20.91
C SER A 16 58.81 21.90 21.26
N ALA A 17 58.56 21.70 22.56
CA ALA A 17 57.31 21.10 23.03
C ALA A 17 56.07 21.86 22.51
N GLN A 18 56.12 23.20 22.50
CA GLN A 18 55.04 24.04 21.98
C GLN A 18 54.70 23.71 20.51
N THR A 19 55.71 23.40 19.69
CA THR A 19 55.51 23.04 18.28
C THR A 19 54.61 21.79 18.14
N PHE A 20 54.75 20.82 19.06
CA PHE A 20 53.93 19.61 19.07
C PHE A 20 52.56 19.84 19.70
N LEU A 21 52.46 20.66 20.75
CA LEU A 21 51.18 21.02 21.38
C LEU A 21 50.24 21.71 20.37
N GLU A 22 50.76 22.69 19.63
CA GLU A 22 50.01 23.42 18.59
C GLU A 22 49.62 22.51 17.41
N LEU A 23 50.50 21.55 17.06
CA LEU A 23 50.21 20.55 16.03
C LEU A 23 49.04 19.65 16.46
N ASP A 24 49.09 19.15 17.70
CA ASP A 24 48.06 18.26 18.25
C ASP A 24 46.73 18.98 18.42
N GLU A 25 46.72 20.22 18.92
CA GLU A 25 45.51 21.05 19.03
C GLU A 25 44.87 21.30 17.66
N ASN A 26 45.67 21.59 16.64
CA ASN A 26 45.18 21.75 15.28
C ASN A 26 44.57 20.46 14.70
N LEU A 27 45.25 19.32 14.90
CA LEU A 27 44.75 18.00 14.50
C LEU A 27 43.42 17.69 15.19
N ARG A 28 43.33 17.94 16.50
CA ARG A 28 42.14 17.74 17.31
C ARG A 28 40.97 18.59 16.82
N HIS A 29 41.19 19.86 16.48
CA HIS A 29 40.15 20.72 15.91
C HIS A 29 39.65 20.24 14.55
N ARG A 30 40.55 19.79 13.66
CA ARG A 30 40.17 19.21 12.37
C ARG A 30 39.37 17.92 12.55
N GLN A 31 39.80 17.05 13.46
CA GLN A 31 39.10 15.82 13.79
C GLN A 31 37.69 16.12 14.31
N GLN A 32 37.54 17.02 15.28
CA GLN A 32 36.22 17.41 15.81
C GLN A 32 35.28 17.93 14.70
N ALA A 33 35.80 18.79 13.81
CA ALA A 33 35.02 19.31 12.68
C ALA A 33 34.58 18.18 11.73
N ALA A 34 35.48 17.26 11.40
CA ALA A 34 35.17 16.10 10.57
C ALA A 34 34.13 15.19 11.24
N THR A 35 34.29 14.90 12.53
CA THR A 35 33.37 14.04 13.29
C THR A 35 31.96 14.64 13.33
N ARG A 36 31.82 15.95 13.58
CA ARG A 36 30.52 16.62 13.54
C ARG A 36 29.88 16.59 12.15
N ALA A 37 30.67 16.80 11.10
CA ALA A 37 30.18 16.76 9.73
C ALA A 37 29.66 15.37 9.34
N VAL A 38 30.36 14.30 9.73
CA VAL A 38 29.99 12.90 9.40
C VAL A 38 28.78 12.41 10.22
N ASN A 39 28.61 12.92 11.44
CA ASN A 39 27.53 12.51 12.33
C ASN A 39 26.34 13.48 12.35
N GLY A 40 26.34 14.56 11.56
CA GLY A 40 25.20 15.48 11.49
C GLY A 40 24.88 16.16 12.84
N ASN A 41 25.91 16.47 13.62
CA ASN A 41 25.84 16.96 15.01
C ASN A 41 25.16 15.99 16.00
N GLU A 42 25.12 14.69 15.69
CA GLU A 42 24.68 13.67 16.65
C GLU A 42 25.80 13.31 17.61
N PHE A 43 25.39 12.89 18.81
CA PHE A 43 26.25 12.50 19.90
C PHE A 43 25.69 11.23 20.53
N GLY A 44 26.55 10.45 21.18
CA GLY A 44 26.15 9.17 21.74
C GLY A 44 27.27 8.16 21.88
N LEU A 45 26.94 7.00 22.42
CA LEU A 45 27.83 5.84 22.46
C LEU A 45 28.33 5.51 21.06
N ILE A 46 29.63 5.25 20.98
CA ILE A 46 30.28 4.77 19.76
C ILE A 46 29.92 3.28 19.59
N PRO A 47 29.61 2.81 18.36
CA PRO A 47 29.32 1.41 18.12
C PRO A 47 30.56 0.52 18.36
N PHE A 48 30.33 -0.75 18.69
CA PHE A 48 31.36 -1.78 18.88
C PHE A 48 32.34 -1.51 20.04
N THR A 49 31.97 -0.62 20.96
CA THR A 49 32.72 -0.38 22.20
C THR A 49 31.95 -0.92 23.40
N GLU A 50 32.67 -1.28 24.45
CA GLU A 50 32.07 -1.73 25.70
C GLU A 50 31.39 -0.54 26.42
N PHE A 51 30.26 -0.82 27.06
CA PHE A 51 29.54 0.13 27.90
C PHE A 51 29.11 -0.57 29.18
N ILE A 52 29.76 -0.22 30.30
CA ILE A 52 29.49 -0.78 31.63
C ILE A 52 29.24 0.37 32.60
N THR A 53 28.09 0.35 33.26
CA THR A 53 27.66 1.43 34.16
C THR A 53 27.08 0.91 35.47
N GLN A 54 27.48 -0.29 35.89
CA GLN A 54 26.94 -0.92 37.10
C GLN A 54 27.44 -0.22 38.36
N GLY A 55 26.53 0.40 39.09
CA GLY A 55 26.81 1.10 40.34
C GLY A 55 25.65 1.05 41.31
N GLY A 56 25.82 1.66 42.46
CA GLY A 56 24.82 1.72 43.50
C GLY A 56 24.94 2.96 44.38
N PHE A 57 23.83 3.30 45.03
CA PHE A 57 23.80 4.38 46.01
C PHE A 57 24.27 3.88 47.36
N VAL A 58 25.31 4.52 47.89
CA VAL A 58 25.89 4.23 49.21
C VAL A 58 25.87 5.52 50.02
N ARG A 59 24.97 5.60 51.01
CA ARG A 59 24.73 6.79 51.83
C ARG A 59 24.37 8.02 50.97
N ASN A 60 25.30 8.97 50.83
CA ASN A 60 25.14 10.21 50.05
C ASN A 60 26.03 10.21 48.80
N LYS A 61 26.47 9.04 48.33
CA LYS A 61 27.34 8.89 47.17
C LYS A 61 26.75 7.88 46.19
N LEU A 62 26.98 8.13 44.92
CA LEU A 62 26.87 7.14 43.87
C LEU A 62 28.25 6.54 43.64
N GLU A 63 28.35 5.22 43.76
CA GLU A 63 29.60 4.47 43.56
C GLU A 63 29.44 3.51 42.39
N ILE A 64 30.32 3.64 41.40
CA ILE A 64 30.41 2.75 40.23
C ILE A 64 31.81 2.13 40.28
N GLU A 65 31.88 0.83 40.55
CA GLU A 65 33.17 0.13 40.70
C GLU A 65 33.99 0.15 39.42
N HIS A 66 33.32 0.10 38.27
CA HIS A 66 33.95 0.15 36.96
C HIS A 66 33.01 0.79 35.94
N LEU A 67 33.36 2.01 35.49
CA LEU A 67 32.70 2.70 34.38
C LEU A 67 33.56 2.54 33.13
N SER A 68 33.04 1.82 32.14
CA SER A 68 33.62 1.73 30.79
C SER A 68 32.66 2.41 29.82
N CYS A 69 33.13 3.42 29.09
CA CYS A 69 32.29 4.18 28.17
C CYS A 69 33.14 4.85 27.09
N MET A 70 32.79 4.64 25.82
CA MET A 70 33.30 5.42 24.71
C MET A 70 32.15 6.15 24.00
N ALA A 71 32.18 7.48 24.01
CA ALA A 71 31.09 8.31 23.53
C ALA A 71 31.59 9.48 22.68
N LEU A 72 30.84 9.81 21.64
CA LEU A 72 30.95 11.07 20.92
C LEU A 72 30.16 12.15 21.67
N LEU A 73 30.80 13.26 22.00
CA LEU A 73 30.17 14.43 22.63
C LEU A 73 29.60 15.40 21.57
N PRO A 74 28.63 16.27 21.94
CA PRO A 74 28.09 17.31 21.05
C PRO A 74 29.15 18.20 20.38
N SER A 75 30.26 18.48 21.06
CA SER A 75 31.39 19.23 20.52
C SER A 75 32.18 18.49 19.44
N GLY A 76 31.94 17.20 19.24
CA GLY A 76 32.71 16.34 18.34
C GLY A 76 33.94 15.69 18.99
N LYS A 77 34.15 15.91 20.29
CA LYS A 77 35.19 15.21 21.07
C LYS A 77 34.77 13.76 21.31
N ILE A 78 35.75 12.86 21.36
CA ILE A 78 35.53 11.46 21.72
C ILE A 78 36.01 11.28 23.16
N LEU A 79 35.06 10.95 24.02
CA LEU A 79 35.28 10.61 25.43
C LEU A 79 35.57 9.11 25.54
N HIS A 80 36.58 8.74 26.33
CA HIS A 80 36.92 7.33 26.59
C HIS A 80 37.23 7.14 28.08
N ILE A 81 36.26 6.62 28.81
CA ILE A 81 36.32 6.39 30.26
C ILE A 81 36.54 4.92 30.50
N ASP A 82 37.49 4.63 31.38
CA ASP A 82 37.76 3.31 31.94
C ASP A 82 38.34 3.50 33.35
N GLU A 83 37.46 3.73 34.34
CA GLU A 83 37.87 4.00 35.73
C GLU A 83 36.74 3.77 36.75
N LYS A 84 37.11 3.73 38.03
CA LYS A 84 36.17 3.75 39.16
C LYS A 84 35.63 5.17 39.34
N VAL A 85 34.31 5.30 39.52
CA VAL A 85 33.64 6.61 39.66
C VAL A 85 32.91 6.69 40.99
N VAL A 86 33.15 7.79 41.72
CA VAL A 86 32.46 8.10 42.97
C VAL A 86 31.98 9.55 42.93
N VAL A 87 30.67 9.75 42.99
CA VAL A 87 30.05 11.08 42.90
C VAL A 87 29.26 11.36 44.16
N ILE A 88 29.48 12.54 44.75
CA ILE A 88 28.70 13.00 45.89
C ILE A 88 27.35 13.51 45.37
N ILE A 89 26.26 13.03 45.98
CA ILE A 89 24.91 13.42 45.58
C ILE A 89 24.63 14.84 46.09
N PRO A 90 24.36 15.81 45.19
CA PRO A 90 24.00 17.16 45.59
C PRO A 90 22.59 17.19 46.21
N LEU A 91 22.28 18.28 46.91
CA LEU A 91 20.94 18.48 47.45
C LEU A 91 19.99 18.84 46.30
N VAL A 92 19.08 17.93 45.99
CA VAL A 92 18.22 18.00 44.80
C VAL A 92 16.74 17.90 45.18
N TYR A 93 15.87 18.57 44.42
CA TYR A 93 14.43 18.74 44.73
C TYR A 93 13.48 18.18 43.66
N GLY A 94 14.05 17.56 42.63
CA GLY A 94 13.32 17.03 41.48
C GLY A 94 13.15 15.52 41.58
N ASN A 95 12.45 14.95 40.60
CA ASN A 95 12.11 13.53 40.60
C ASN A 95 13.01 12.69 39.68
N GLU A 96 13.74 13.33 38.76
CA GLU A 96 14.57 12.65 37.76
C GLU A 96 15.89 13.39 37.56
N TYR A 97 16.98 12.63 37.54
CA TYR A 97 18.34 13.13 37.38
C TYR A 97 19.19 12.20 36.53
N TYR A 98 20.27 12.74 35.99
CA TYR A 98 21.22 12.04 35.14
C TYR A 98 22.62 12.19 35.71
N LEU A 99 23.36 11.09 35.82
CA LEU A 99 24.81 11.12 35.95
C LEU A 99 25.36 11.42 34.56
N ALA A 100 26.10 12.51 34.43
CA ALA A 100 26.75 12.87 33.19
C ALA A 100 28.24 13.12 33.38
N CYS A 101 29.00 12.87 32.33
CA CYS A 101 30.45 13.03 32.31
C CYS A 101 30.92 13.97 31.20
N ASN A 102 32.06 14.62 31.42
CA ASN A 102 32.72 15.49 30.45
C ASN A 102 34.22 15.60 30.76
N PHE A 103 34.98 16.26 29.88
CA PHE A 103 36.37 16.61 30.11
C PHE A 103 36.50 17.67 31.21
N GLY A 104 37.40 17.43 32.15
CA GLY A 104 37.87 18.41 33.14
C GLY A 104 38.96 19.33 32.56
N GLU A 105 39.39 20.27 33.39
CA GLU A 105 40.44 21.24 33.04
C GLU A 105 41.86 20.71 33.33
N LYS A 106 41.98 19.68 34.16
CA LYS A 106 43.27 19.13 34.56
C LYS A 106 43.71 18.01 33.63
N GLU A 107 45.02 17.81 33.62
CA GLU A 107 45.70 16.72 32.95
C GLU A 107 46.22 15.72 33.98
N LEU A 108 46.09 14.44 33.67
CA LEU A 108 46.54 13.30 34.47
C LEU A 108 47.70 12.62 33.74
N GLU A 109 48.85 12.58 34.41
CA GLU A 109 50.06 11.93 33.91
C GLU A 109 50.07 10.44 34.28
N PHE A 110 50.53 9.60 33.36
CA PHE A 110 50.71 8.16 33.57
C PHE A 110 51.77 7.59 32.62
N ASP A 111 52.44 6.51 33.02
CA ASP A 111 53.48 5.88 32.18
C ASP A 111 52.98 4.59 31.51
N VAL A 112 53.30 4.42 30.23
CA VAL A 112 53.11 3.16 29.49
C VAL A 112 54.46 2.68 28.98
N LYS A 113 54.97 1.58 29.54
CA LYS A 113 56.28 1.02 29.18
C LYS A 113 57.40 2.09 29.23
N GLU A 114 57.45 2.84 30.34
CA GLU A 114 58.43 3.93 30.59
C GLU A 114 58.27 5.18 29.71
N ILE A 115 57.20 5.25 28.90
CA ILE A 115 56.86 6.44 28.13
C ILE A 115 55.80 7.23 28.89
N PRO A 116 56.04 8.52 29.23
CA PRO A 116 55.06 9.34 29.90
C PRO A 116 53.95 9.76 28.92
N PHE A 117 52.72 9.54 29.33
CA PHE A 117 51.50 9.95 28.66
C PHE A 117 50.71 10.90 29.56
N VAL A 118 49.90 11.72 28.92
CA VAL A 118 48.96 12.60 29.59
C VAL A 118 47.58 12.34 29.02
N ARG A 119 46.57 12.28 29.88
CA ARG A 119 45.15 12.27 29.49
C ARG A 119 44.40 13.36 30.25
N PRO A 120 43.32 13.91 29.70
CA PRO A 120 42.47 14.81 30.47
C PRO A 120 41.82 14.08 31.65
N GLU A 121 41.63 14.79 32.75
CA GLU A 121 40.75 14.39 33.84
C GLU A 121 39.30 14.31 33.31
N TYR A 122 38.53 13.36 33.80
CA TYR A 122 37.09 13.30 33.55
C TYR A 122 36.33 13.83 34.76
N THR A 123 35.32 14.64 34.48
CA THR A 123 34.43 15.21 35.49
C THR A 123 33.09 14.51 35.44
N TYR A 124 32.48 14.36 36.61
CA TYR A 124 31.21 13.67 36.79
C TYR A 124 30.29 14.55 37.62
N GLY A 125 29.04 14.66 37.21
CA GLY A 125 28.04 15.43 37.93
C GLY A 125 26.64 14.85 37.78
N ILE A 126 25.75 15.27 38.67
CA ILE A 126 24.34 14.90 38.67
C ILE A 126 23.54 16.12 38.24
N TYR A 127 22.78 15.98 37.16
CA TYR A 127 22.08 17.08 36.49
C TYR A 127 20.64 16.69 36.16
N SER A 128 19.75 17.67 36.16
CA SER A 128 18.43 17.55 35.54
C SER A 128 18.56 17.58 34.01
N LEU A 129 17.51 17.15 33.28
CA LEU A 129 17.51 17.18 31.82
C LEU A 129 17.75 18.59 31.26
N SER A 130 17.11 19.61 31.84
CA SER A 130 17.26 21.01 31.43
C SER A 130 18.66 21.56 31.65
N GLU A 131 19.42 21.03 32.60
CA GLU A 131 20.82 21.42 32.82
C GLU A 131 21.78 20.74 31.83
N LEU A 132 21.39 19.60 31.25
CA LEU A 132 22.19 18.88 30.25
C LEU A 132 21.95 19.37 28.84
N GLU A 133 20.72 19.78 28.51
CA GLU A 133 20.35 20.21 27.16
C GLU A 133 21.22 21.36 26.68
N GLY A 134 21.86 21.17 25.52
CA GLY A 134 22.74 22.17 24.90
C GLY A 134 24.15 22.25 25.50
N THR A 135 24.47 21.41 26.50
CA THR A 135 25.83 21.28 27.04
C THR A 135 26.63 20.19 26.32
N ASP A 136 27.92 20.10 26.62
CA ASP A 136 28.82 19.05 26.08
C ASP A 136 28.88 17.79 26.96
N PHE A 137 28.05 17.70 28.00
CA PHE A 137 28.02 16.55 28.90
C PHE A 137 27.34 15.34 28.25
N PHE A 138 27.90 14.16 28.48
CA PHE A 138 27.32 12.89 28.05
C PHE A 138 26.60 12.20 29.22
N PRO A 139 25.28 11.93 29.11
CA PRO A 139 24.53 11.28 30.17
C PRO A 139 24.77 9.76 30.15
N VAL A 140 25.30 9.25 31.25
CA VAL A 140 25.72 7.85 31.41
C VAL A 140 24.62 7.01 32.05
N MET A 141 23.86 7.59 32.97
CA MET A 141 22.88 6.89 33.78
C MET A 141 21.76 7.83 34.20
N LYS A 142 20.54 7.31 34.34
CA LYS A 142 19.38 8.04 34.85
C LYS A 142 18.94 7.46 36.19
N PHE A 143 18.43 8.32 37.07
CA PHE A 143 17.92 7.95 38.38
C PHE A 143 16.61 8.65 38.64
N LYS A 144 15.75 7.97 39.39
CA LYS A 144 14.50 8.48 39.92
C LYS A 144 14.67 8.77 41.40
N VAL A 145 13.99 9.80 41.87
CA VAL A 145 13.98 10.23 43.28
C VAL A 145 12.55 10.17 43.76
N SER A 146 12.31 9.32 44.76
CA SER A 146 11.00 9.15 45.40
C SER A 146 11.19 9.21 46.91
N ASP A 147 10.53 10.16 47.57
CA ASP A 147 10.64 10.38 49.02
C ASP A 147 12.09 10.50 49.53
N GLY A 148 12.95 11.12 48.72
CA GLY A 148 14.39 11.30 49.02
C GLY A 148 15.26 10.06 48.82
N ILE A 149 14.68 8.95 48.35
CA ILE A 149 15.40 7.72 48.01
C ILE A 149 15.72 7.76 46.51
N PHE A 150 17.00 7.59 46.19
CA PHE A 150 17.48 7.47 44.81
C PHE A 150 17.43 6.03 44.35
N SER A 151 16.87 5.80 43.16
CA SER A 151 16.83 4.50 42.49
C SER A 151 17.33 4.64 41.06
N ILE A 152 18.17 3.70 40.62
CA ILE A 152 18.66 3.64 39.24
C ILE A 152 17.50 3.26 38.31
N ASP A 153 17.37 3.98 37.20
CA ASP A 153 16.35 3.69 36.19
C ASP A 153 16.90 2.67 35.18
N GLU A 154 16.64 1.38 35.40
CA GLU A 154 17.18 0.31 34.57
C GLU A 154 16.62 0.28 33.13
N SER A 155 15.51 0.97 32.86
CA SER A 155 14.97 1.12 31.50
C SER A 155 15.68 2.20 30.68
N TYR A 156 16.49 3.04 31.33
CA TYR A 156 17.18 4.13 30.65
C TYR A 156 18.19 3.62 29.62
N ILE A 157 18.10 4.16 28.40
CA ILE A 157 19.06 3.95 27.32
C ILE A 157 19.74 5.31 27.05
N PRO A 158 21.07 5.43 27.24
CA PRO A 158 21.78 6.66 26.92
C PRO A 158 21.75 6.96 25.41
N PRO A 159 22.12 8.19 25.00
CA PRO A 159 22.28 8.52 23.60
C PRO A 159 23.20 7.52 22.90
N CYS A 160 22.76 6.95 21.79
CA CYS A 160 23.49 5.96 21.00
C CYS A 160 23.58 6.42 19.56
N LEU A 161 24.77 6.38 18.95
CA LEU A 161 24.91 6.66 17.51
C LEU A 161 24.32 5.54 16.64
N TYR A 162 24.34 4.31 17.16
CA TYR A 162 23.89 3.09 16.49
C TYR A 162 22.96 2.30 17.39
N LEU A 163 21.98 1.62 16.79
CA LEU A 163 21.06 0.76 17.55
C LEU A 163 21.78 -0.45 18.15
N SER A 164 22.88 -0.90 17.56
CA SER A 164 23.68 -2.01 18.08
C SER A 164 24.43 -1.69 19.38
N SER A 165 24.53 -0.41 19.76
CA SER A 165 25.13 0.01 21.03
C SER A 165 24.32 -0.44 22.25
N ASP A 166 23.03 -0.75 22.09
CA ASP A 166 22.20 -1.30 23.17
C ASP A 166 21.28 -2.42 22.68
N LYS A 167 21.36 -3.59 23.30
CA LYS A 167 20.57 -4.77 22.90
C LYS A 167 19.07 -4.57 23.09
N ARG A 168 18.65 -3.63 23.93
CA ARG A 168 17.24 -3.33 24.21
C ARG A 168 16.52 -2.69 23.03
N PHE A 169 17.21 -2.19 22.00
CA PHE A 169 16.56 -1.70 20.78
C PHE A 169 15.86 -2.82 19.99
N GLN A 170 16.38 -4.06 20.03
CA GLN A 170 15.78 -5.19 19.34
C GLN A 170 14.30 -5.42 19.71
N PRO A 171 13.93 -5.62 20.99
CA PRO A 171 12.54 -5.81 21.38
C PRO A 171 11.66 -4.60 21.04
N TYR A 172 12.18 -3.37 21.10
CA TYR A 172 11.42 -2.18 20.67
C TYR A 172 11.05 -2.25 19.17
N VAL A 173 11.99 -2.62 18.30
CA VAL A 173 11.74 -2.76 16.86
C VAL A 173 10.72 -3.87 16.60
N GLU A 174 10.84 -5.02 17.29
CA GLU A 174 9.90 -6.14 17.17
C GLU A 174 8.48 -5.75 17.60
N GLN A 175 8.36 -5.08 18.76
CA GLN A 175 7.09 -4.62 19.30
C GLN A 175 6.45 -3.55 18.40
N LEU A 176 7.25 -2.61 17.91
CA LEU A 176 6.80 -1.59 16.95
C LEU A 176 6.30 -2.24 15.65
N THR A 177 7.05 -3.21 15.10
CA THR A 177 6.64 -3.98 13.92
C THR A 177 5.27 -4.62 14.13
N LYS A 178 5.08 -5.28 15.27
CA LYS A 178 3.82 -5.96 15.61
C LYS A 178 2.65 -4.96 15.70
N LYS A 179 2.83 -3.85 16.42
CA LYS A 179 1.77 -2.84 16.59
C LYS A 179 1.41 -2.14 15.29
N VAL A 180 2.39 -1.77 14.48
CA VAL A 180 2.14 -1.14 13.18
C VAL A 180 1.46 -2.12 12.22
N SER A 181 1.83 -3.41 12.25
CA SER A 181 1.13 -4.45 11.47
C SER A 181 -0.33 -4.59 11.90
N LEU A 182 -0.61 -4.58 13.21
CA LEU A 182 -1.98 -4.63 13.73
C LEU A 182 -2.81 -3.43 13.27
N LEU A 183 -2.25 -2.22 13.28
CA LEU A 183 -2.94 -1.04 12.75
C LEU A 183 -3.18 -1.17 11.23
N ALA A 184 -2.19 -1.65 10.49
CA ALA A 184 -2.29 -1.83 9.04
C ALA A 184 -3.36 -2.85 8.62
N GLU A 185 -3.55 -3.90 9.43
CA GLU A 185 -4.53 -4.97 9.19
C GLU A 185 -5.88 -4.71 9.88
N HIS A 186 -6.01 -3.60 10.61
CA HIS A 186 -7.20 -3.30 11.38
C HIS A 186 -8.45 -3.21 10.47
N PRO A 187 -9.56 -3.89 10.82
CA PRO A 187 -10.76 -3.93 9.96
C PRO A 187 -11.40 -2.55 9.80
N ASN A 188 -11.40 -1.75 10.86
CA ASN A 188 -11.98 -0.41 10.87
C ASN A 188 -11.03 0.69 10.37
N LEU A 189 -9.87 0.34 9.83
CA LEU A 189 -9.02 1.27 9.11
C LEU A 189 -9.45 1.31 7.64
N GLU A 190 -9.89 2.49 7.18
CA GLU A 190 -10.36 2.70 5.82
C GLU A 190 -9.34 2.22 4.77
N SER A 191 -9.83 1.56 3.72
CA SER A 191 -9.00 1.14 2.60
C SER A 191 -8.57 2.37 1.80
N GLY A 192 -7.27 2.67 1.78
CA GLY A 192 -6.76 3.89 1.15
C GLY A 192 -5.28 4.12 1.40
N GLU A 193 -4.86 5.39 1.31
CA GLU A 193 -3.46 5.79 1.52
C GLU A 193 -2.97 5.50 2.95
N GLY A 194 -3.79 5.73 3.97
CA GLY A 194 -3.43 5.44 5.36
C GLY A 194 -3.07 3.96 5.57
N LYS A 195 -3.94 3.06 5.11
CA LYS A 195 -3.68 1.61 5.16
C LYS A 195 -2.42 1.20 4.40
N ARG A 196 -2.21 1.73 3.18
CA ARG A 196 -0.98 1.50 2.41
C ARG A 196 0.27 2.00 3.12
N ALA A 197 0.19 3.17 3.76
CA ALA A 197 1.29 3.74 4.53
C ALA A 197 1.69 2.83 5.70
N PHE A 198 0.72 2.37 6.51
CA PHE A 198 1.02 1.46 7.62
C PHE A 198 1.55 0.10 7.16
N GLN A 199 1.06 -0.44 6.03
CA GLN A 199 1.63 -1.64 5.42
C GLN A 199 3.10 -1.42 5.00
N ARG A 200 3.42 -0.26 4.41
CA ARG A 200 4.81 0.10 4.07
C ARG A 200 5.67 0.22 5.33
N TYR A 201 5.19 0.86 6.38
CA TYR A 201 5.93 0.99 7.64
C TYR A 201 6.17 -0.39 8.28
N ALA A 202 5.15 -1.25 8.36
CA ALA A 202 5.30 -2.62 8.83
C ALA A 202 6.34 -3.41 8.01
N PHE A 203 6.31 -3.27 6.69
CA PHE A 203 7.31 -3.88 5.79
C PHE A 203 8.73 -3.38 6.09
N LEU A 204 8.93 -2.07 6.21
CA LEU A 204 10.23 -1.48 6.52
C LEU A 204 10.77 -1.92 7.88
N LEU A 205 9.89 -1.98 8.89
CA LEU A 205 10.26 -2.39 10.25
C LEU A 205 10.64 -3.88 10.33
N LYS A 206 9.93 -4.74 9.58
CA LYS A 206 10.17 -6.19 9.58
C LYS A 206 11.60 -6.58 9.15
N SER A 207 12.20 -5.83 8.24
CA SER A 207 13.58 -6.03 7.80
C SER A 207 14.49 -4.87 8.20
N TYR A 208 14.19 -4.21 9.32
CA TYR A 208 14.97 -3.06 9.77
C TYR A 208 16.37 -3.48 10.21
N ASP A 209 17.39 -2.74 9.78
CA ASP A 209 18.77 -2.99 10.14
C ASP A 209 19.10 -2.45 11.54
N ILE A 210 19.11 -3.35 12.53
CA ILE A 210 19.49 -3.06 13.91
C ILE A 210 20.99 -2.78 14.10
N GLN A 211 21.80 -3.00 13.08
CA GLN A 211 23.22 -2.60 13.08
C GLN A 211 23.39 -1.20 12.48
N GLY A 212 22.31 -0.54 12.08
CA GLY A 212 22.30 0.79 11.51
C GLY A 212 22.38 1.92 12.55
N ARG A 213 22.42 3.14 12.02
CA ARG A 213 22.38 4.38 12.83
C ARG A 213 21.04 4.54 13.55
N THR A 214 21.05 5.19 14.70
CA THR A 214 19.85 5.48 15.49
C THR A 214 18.96 6.52 14.82
N ARG A 215 19.53 7.55 14.19
CA ARG A 215 18.75 8.65 13.59
C ARG A 215 17.70 8.24 12.58
N PRO A 216 18.02 7.42 11.54
CA PRO A 216 17.02 7.02 10.57
C PRO A 216 15.87 6.23 11.22
N PHE A 217 16.16 5.49 12.29
CA PHE A 217 15.13 4.77 13.03
C PHE A 217 14.20 5.74 13.74
N ILE A 218 14.74 6.72 14.45
CA ILE A 218 13.93 7.75 15.11
C ILE A 218 13.12 8.56 14.10
N GLN A 219 13.69 8.90 12.93
CA GLN A 219 12.95 9.55 11.85
C GLN A 219 11.76 8.70 11.36
N LEU A 220 11.97 7.40 11.16
CA LEU A 220 10.89 6.47 10.80
C LEU A 220 9.80 6.43 11.90
N THR A 221 10.19 6.38 13.18
CA THR A 221 9.20 6.43 14.28
C THR A 221 8.37 7.71 14.27
N TYR A 222 9.00 8.85 13.94
CA TYR A 222 8.29 10.12 13.80
C TYR A 222 7.31 10.14 12.64
N GLU A 223 7.71 9.61 11.48
CA GLU A 223 6.82 9.47 10.32
C GLU A 223 5.60 8.61 10.67
N ILE A 224 5.82 7.49 11.39
CA ILE A 224 4.74 6.63 11.88
C ILE A 224 3.79 7.41 12.81
N VAL A 225 4.33 8.16 13.78
CA VAL A 225 3.50 8.99 14.69
C VAL A 225 2.65 9.99 13.92
N GLN A 226 3.25 10.71 12.96
CA GLN A 226 2.52 11.69 12.14
C GLN A 226 1.43 11.02 11.30
N ALA A 227 1.70 9.84 10.74
CA ALA A 227 0.70 9.08 9.99
C ALA A 227 -0.44 8.60 10.90
N VAL A 228 -0.14 8.09 12.09
CA VAL A 228 -1.16 7.71 13.08
C VAL A 228 -2.00 8.90 13.50
N ASP A 229 -1.36 10.04 13.78
CA ASP A 229 -2.06 11.26 14.17
C ASP A 229 -3.02 11.72 13.05
N PHE A 230 -2.54 11.72 11.81
CA PHE A 230 -3.29 12.20 10.66
C PHE A 230 -4.43 11.26 10.22
N TYR A 231 -4.17 9.95 10.11
CA TYR A 231 -5.14 8.99 9.57
C TYR A 231 -6.06 8.38 10.63
N ILE A 232 -5.66 8.36 11.90
CA ILE A 232 -6.40 7.68 12.97
C ILE A 232 -6.86 8.64 14.04
N VAL A 233 -5.95 9.42 14.66
CA VAL A 233 -6.29 10.16 15.87
C VAL A 233 -7.14 11.40 15.57
N ARG A 234 -6.66 12.31 14.72
CA ARG A 234 -7.36 13.57 14.40
C ARG A 234 -8.76 13.39 13.81
N PRO A 235 -9.02 12.44 12.90
CA PRO A 235 -10.36 12.26 12.34
C PRO A 235 -11.37 11.73 13.38
N ASN A 236 -10.89 11.06 14.44
CA ASN A 236 -11.74 10.32 15.38
C ASN A 236 -11.69 10.87 16.82
N THR A 237 -10.99 11.98 17.06
CA THR A 237 -10.82 12.57 18.39
C THR A 237 -10.94 14.10 18.32
N GLU A 238 -11.84 14.70 19.10
CA GLU A 238 -12.08 16.15 19.10
C GLU A 238 -10.87 16.97 19.60
N ALA A 239 -10.14 16.44 20.59
CA ALA A 239 -8.97 17.07 21.18
C ALA A 239 -7.79 16.07 21.23
N PRO A 240 -7.03 15.91 20.14
CA PRO A 240 -5.90 14.98 20.09
C PRO A 240 -4.80 15.40 21.07
N ALA A 241 -4.18 14.42 21.73
CA ALA A 241 -3.05 14.66 22.63
C ALA A 241 -1.86 15.24 21.86
N THR A 242 -1.12 16.14 22.50
CA THR A 242 0.09 16.73 21.90
C THR A 242 1.19 15.68 21.80
N ILE A 243 1.78 15.55 20.61
CA ILE A 243 2.94 14.70 20.37
C ILE A 243 4.15 15.33 21.08
N PRO A 244 4.83 14.62 22.00
CA PRO A 244 5.99 15.15 22.70
C PRO A 244 7.17 15.34 21.75
N VAL A 245 8.08 16.23 22.13
CA VAL A 245 9.35 16.40 21.42
C VAL A 245 10.31 15.30 21.88
N TYR A 246 10.92 14.60 20.93
CA TYR A 246 11.93 13.58 21.16
C TYR A 246 13.16 14.23 21.75
N SER A 247 13.66 13.64 22.83
CA SER A 247 14.94 13.99 23.41
C SER A 247 15.94 12.89 23.11
N VAL A 248 17.08 13.28 22.51
CA VAL A 248 18.22 12.38 22.27
C VAL A 248 18.77 11.84 23.59
N TYR A 249 18.58 12.58 24.69
CA TYR A 249 19.06 12.25 26.03
C TYR A 249 18.34 11.06 26.66
N ASP A 250 17.12 10.71 26.23
CA ASP A 250 16.35 9.58 26.77
C ASP A 250 15.50 8.93 25.67
N ILE A 251 16.13 8.02 24.91
CA ILE A 251 15.51 7.38 23.75
C ILE A 251 14.42 6.39 24.19
N ALA A 252 14.63 5.70 25.31
CA ALA A 252 13.68 4.72 25.84
C ALA A 252 12.33 5.37 26.14
N ASN A 253 12.32 6.54 26.78
CA ASN A 253 11.10 7.30 27.07
C ASN A 253 10.27 7.59 25.80
N TRP A 254 10.92 7.98 24.70
CA TRP A 254 10.23 8.19 23.42
C TRP A 254 9.60 6.89 22.88
N LEU A 255 10.33 5.78 22.94
CA LEU A 255 9.87 4.49 22.43
C LEU A 255 8.72 3.92 23.29
N ASP A 256 8.77 4.09 24.61
CA ASP A 256 7.70 3.70 25.54
C ASP A 256 6.43 4.55 25.31
N TRP A 257 6.59 5.86 25.10
CA TRP A 257 5.49 6.74 24.74
C TRP A 257 4.86 6.34 23.40
N LEU A 258 5.69 6.10 22.38
CA LEU A 258 5.25 5.64 21.06
C LEU A 258 4.44 4.35 21.17
N ASP A 259 4.95 3.39 21.94
CA ASP A 259 4.28 2.11 22.16
C ASP A 259 2.86 2.30 22.73
N SER A 260 2.73 3.17 23.73
CA SER A 260 1.44 3.54 24.33
C SER A 260 0.53 4.27 23.34
N TYR A 261 1.10 5.17 22.54
CA TYR A 261 0.37 5.93 21.52
C TYR A 261 -0.23 5.03 20.43
N LEU A 262 0.54 4.05 19.94
CA LEU A 262 0.06 3.06 18.97
C LEU A 262 -1.03 2.16 19.53
N HIS A 263 -0.92 1.78 20.81
CA HIS A 263 -1.97 1.02 21.48
C HIS A 263 -3.28 1.82 21.56
N ASN A 264 -3.20 3.10 21.93
CA ASN A 264 -4.36 3.98 21.96
C ASN A 264 -4.98 4.18 20.57
N ALA A 265 -4.16 4.28 19.52
CA ALA A 265 -4.64 4.38 18.15
C ALA A 265 -5.46 3.14 17.73
N ALA A 266 -5.04 1.93 18.10
CA ALA A 266 -5.82 0.72 17.87
C ALA A 266 -7.17 0.78 18.61
N ASN A 267 -7.15 1.18 19.88
CA ASN A 267 -8.37 1.33 20.69
C ASN A 267 -9.33 2.40 20.14
N ILE A 268 -8.82 3.42 19.43
CA ILE A 268 -9.65 4.38 18.69
C ILE A 268 -10.32 3.69 17.52
N LEU A 269 -9.56 2.96 16.69
CA LEU A 269 -10.11 2.22 15.55
C LEU A 269 -11.16 1.18 15.96
N ASP A 270 -11.01 0.53 17.11
CA ASP A 270 -12.03 -0.39 17.65
C ASP A 270 -13.41 0.26 17.82
N LYS A 271 -13.46 1.59 18.00
CA LYS A 271 -14.69 2.38 18.16
C LYS A 271 -15.18 3.00 16.84
N VAL A 272 -14.33 3.01 15.81
CA VAL A 272 -14.68 3.56 14.49
C VAL A 272 -15.61 2.59 13.77
N VAL A 273 -16.73 3.10 13.28
CA VAL A 273 -17.63 2.37 12.39
C VAL A 273 -17.43 2.94 10.99
N LEU A 274 -16.95 2.12 10.06
CA LEU A 274 -16.83 2.51 8.66
C LEU A 274 -18.22 2.55 8.03
N GLU A 275 -18.54 3.64 7.33
CA GLU A 275 -19.72 3.69 6.49
C GLU A 275 -19.53 2.73 5.31
N ASP A 276 -20.43 1.76 5.16
CA ASP A 276 -20.38 0.80 4.08
C ASP A 276 -20.77 1.49 2.76
N HIS A 277 -19.78 2.00 2.04
CA HIS A 277 -19.93 2.47 0.67
C HIS A 277 -19.73 1.35 -0.35
N SER A 278 -19.68 0.08 0.07
CA SER A 278 -19.57 -1.03 -0.87
C SER A 278 -20.84 -1.10 -1.72
N ILE A 279 -20.63 -1.08 -3.04
CA ILE A 279 -21.72 -1.31 -3.99
C ILE A 279 -22.07 -2.79 -3.89
N ASN A 280 -23.28 -3.11 -3.47
CA ASN A 280 -23.78 -4.47 -3.49
C ASN A 280 -23.92 -4.93 -4.95
N TYR A 281 -22.87 -5.59 -5.45
CA TYR A 281 -22.78 -6.08 -6.82
C TYR A 281 -23.93 -7.04 -7.17
N ASP A 282 -24.42 -7.83 -6.22
CA ASP A 282 -25.53 -8.74 -6.46
C ASP A 282 -26.85 -7.99 -6.61
N GLU A 283 -27.06 -6.93 -5.84
CA GLU A 283 -28.23 -6.06 -5.94
C GLU A 283 -28.21 -5.24 -7.25
N LEU A 284 -27.05 -4.68 -7.61
CA LEU A 284 -26.87 -3.98 -8.89
C LEU A 284 -27.08 -4.93 -10.07
N LYS A 285 -26.54 -6.15 -10.01
CA LYS A 285 -26.74 -7.19 -11.03
C LYS A 285 -28.20 -7.61 -11.13
N ALA A 286 -28.90 -7.72 -10.00
CA ALA A 286 -30.33 -8.02 -9.98
C ALA A 286 -31.16 -6.88 -10.59
N GLN A 287 -30.85 -5.63 -10.27
CA GLN A 287 -31.50 -4.45 -10.89
C GLN A 287 -31.27 -4.42 -12.40
N ILE A 288 -30.02 -4.55 -12.86
CA ILE A 288 -29.70 -4.57 -14.29
C ILE A 288 -30.42 -5.73 -14.98
N LYS A 289 -30.44 -6.92 -14.37
CA LYS A 289 -31.14 -8.08 -14.93
C LYS A 289 -32.65 -7.82 -15.02
N ALA A 290 -33.27 -7.23 -14.00
CA ALA A 290 -34.67 -6.88 -14.00
C ALA A 290 -35.00 -5.85 -15.09
N GLU A 291 -34.25 -4.75 -15.19
CA GLU A 291 -34.45 -3.75 -16.24
C GLU A 291 -34.27 -4.35 -17.64
N LEU A 292 -33.23 -5.17 -17.86
CA LEU A 292 -32.98 -5.77 -19.16
C LEU A 292 -34.07 -6.78 -19.54
N TYR A 293 -34.53 -7.62 -18.61
CA TYR A 293 -35.56 -8.61 -18.90
C TYR A 293 -36.95 -8.01 -19.04
N GLU A 294 -37.33 -7.06 -18.19
CA GLU A 294 -38.67 -6.47 -18.21
C GLU A 294 -38.85 -5.46 -19.34
N ARG A 295 -37.77 -4.80 -19.78
CA ARG A 295 -37.88 -3.72 -20.78
C ARG A 295 -37.51 -4.18 -22.19
N LEU A 296 -36.34 -4.81 -22.37
CA LEU A 296 -35.87 -5.20 -23.71
C LEU A 296 -36.59 -6.45 -24.24
N ARG A 297 -36.95 -7.41 -23.38
CA ARG A 297 -37.60 -8.65 -23.84
C ARG A 297 -38.96 -8.42 -24.48
N PRO A 298 -39.91 -7.66 -23.90
CA PRO A 298 -41.19 -7.42 -24.56
C PRO A 298 -41.01 -6.58 -25.84
N GLU A 299 -40.20 -5.52 -25.82
CA GLU A 299 -39.94 -4.69 -27.01
C GLU A 299 -39.36 -5.51 -28.16
N LEU A 300 -38.35 -6.34 -27.88
CA LEU A 300 -37.71 -7.18 -28.90
C LEU A 300 -38.64 -8.31 -29.35
N HIS A 301 -39.46 -8.87 -28.46
CA HIS A 301 -40.43 -9.90 -28.83
C HIS A 301 -41.55 -9.34 -29.71
N GLU A 302 -42.08 -8.16 -29.40
CA GLU A 302 -43.12 -7.49 -30.18
C GLU A 302 -42.61 -7.12 -31.58
N GLN A 303 -41.44 -6.48 -31.66
CA GLN A 303 -40.84 -6.10 -32.94
C GLN A 303 -40.54 -7.34 -33.80
N LEU A 304 -39.93 -8.37 -33.21
CA LEU A 304 -39.54 -9.56 -33.94
C LEU A 304 -40.76 -10.38 -34.35
N TYR A 305 -41.80 -10.47 -33.51
CA TYR A 305 -43.06 -11.13 -33.86
C TYR A 305 -43.81 -10.39 -34.97
N THR A 306 -43.93 -9.07 -34.89
CA THR A 306 -44.65 -8.26 -35.89
C THR A 306 -43.93 -8.27 -37.24
N GLU A 307 -42.61 -8.11 -37.27
CA GLU A 307 -41.83 -8.17 -38.53
C GLU A 307 -41.86 -9.56 -39.15
N LEU A 308 -41.62 -10.64 -38.38
CA LEU A 308 -41.66 -11.99 -38.93
C LEU A 308 -43.05 -12.34 -39.42
N LYS A 309 -44.10 -12.03 -38.66
CA LYS A 309 -45.47 -12.31 -39.07
C LYS A 309 -45.83 -11.56 -40.35
N ALA A 310 -45.47 -10.28 -40.47
CA ALA A 310 -45.74 -9.49 -41.67
C ALA A 310 -45.00 -10.05 -42.90
N LYS A 311 -43.71 -10.39 -42.76
CA LYS A 311 -42.92 -10.98 -43.85
C LYS A 311 -43.47 -12.35 -44.28
N LEU A 312 -43.72 -13.24 -43.32
CA LEU A 312 -44.27 -14.58 -43.60
C LEU A 312 -45.64 -14.50 -44.28
N TYR A 313 -46.54 -13.62 -43.80
CA TYR A 313 -47.85 -13.46 -44.43
C TYR A 313 -47.75 -12.91 -45.85
N ALA A 314 -46.90 -11.91 -46.09
CA ALA A 314 -46.72 -11.35 -47.41
C ALA A 314 -46.15 -12.39 -48.39
N GLU A 315 -45.07 -13.07 -48.00
CA GLU A 315 -44.38 -14.05 -48.83
C GLU A 315 -45.26 -15.27 -49.13
N ILE A 316 -45.92 -15.83 -48.12
CA ILE A 316 -46.86 -16.95 -48.31
C ILE A 316 -48.07 -16.53 -49.15
N SER A 317 -48.65 -15.36 -48.89
CA SER A 317 -49.83 -14.91 -49.63
C SER A 317 -49.50 -14.65 -51.10
N GLU A 318 -48.37 -14.02 -51.39
CA GLU A 318 -47.95 -13.71 -52.75
C GLU A 318 -47.59 -15.00 -53.51
N GLU A 319 -46.78 -15.89 -52.91
CA GLU A 319 -46.39 -17.15 -53.54
C GLU A 319 -47.60 -18.07 -53.76
N LEU A 320 -48.51 -18.21 -52.78
CA LEU A 320 -49.73 -18.99 -52.95
C LEU A 320 -50.65 -18.38 -53.99
N THR A 321 -50.82 -17.06 -54.02
CA THR A 321 -51.70 -16.40 -54.99
C THR A 321 -51.18 -16.61 -56.42
N ILE A 322 -49.87 -16.44 -56.64
CA ILE A 322 -49.24 -16.66 -57.95
C ILE A 322 -49.40 -18.13 -58.37
N ARG A 323 -49.00 -19.08 -57.50
CA ARG A 323 -49.10 -20.51 -57.83
C ARG A 323 -50.53 -20.95 -58.10
N LEU A 324 -51.50 -20.50 -57.30
CA LEU A 324 -52.91 -20.87 -57.45
C LEU A 324 -53.49 -20.25 -58.73
N THR A 325 -53.13 -19.00 -59.05
CA THR A 325 -53.56 -18.32 -60.26
C THR A 325 -53.01 -18.99 -61.51
N ASP A 326 -51.73 -19.36 -61.51
CA ASP A 326 -51.09 -20.09 -62.61
C ASP A 326 -51.68 -21.49 -62.78
N TYR A 327 -51.92 -22.21 -61.67
CA TYR A 327 -52.55 -23.52 -61.72
C TYR A 327 -53.97 -23.46 -62.30
N ILE A 328 -54.79 -22.53 -61.80
CA ILE A 328 -56.19 -22.37 -62.25
C ILE A 328 -56.24 -21.93 -63.71
N ASN A 329 -55.48 -20.90 -64.09
CA ASN A 329 -55.57 -20.32 -65.43
C ASN A 329 -54.76 -21.08 -66.49
N GLY A 330 -53.60 -21.61 -66.12
CA GLY A 330 -52.68 -22.27 -67.04
C GLY A 330 -52.98 -23.75 -67.23
N GLN A 331 -53.30 -24.49 -66.15
CA GLN A 331 -53.60 -25.92 -66.24
C GLN A 331 -55.09 -26.17 -66.29
N LEU A 332 -55.83 -25.76 -65.25
CA LEU A 332 -57.20 -26.20 -65.03
C LEU A 332 -58.14 -25.68 -66.13
N LYS A 333 -58.03 -24.39 -66.50
CA LYS A 333 -58.81 -23.80 -67.59
C LYS A 333 -58.48 -24.44 -68.95
N THR A 334 -57.22 -24.78 -69.19
CA THR A 334 -56.76 -25.39 -70.45
C THR A 334 -57.24 -26.84 -70.57
N GLU A 335 -57.12 -27.62 -69.50
CA GLU A 335 -57.64 -29.00 -69.43
C GLU A 335 -59.17 -29.01 -69.59
N LEU A 336 -59.87 -28.11 -68.91
CA LEU A 336 -61.33 -28.03 -68.97
C LEU A 336 -61.81 -27.59 -70.35
N HIS A 337 -61.10 -26.66 -71.02
CA HIS A 337 -61.34 -26.34 -72.42
C HIS A 337 -61.06 -27.52 -73.36
N SER A 338 -59.97 -28.27 -73.15
CA SER A 338 -59.64 -29.43 -73.98
C SER A 338 -60.71 -30.51 -73.86
N LEU A 339 -61.12 -30.85 -72.64
CA LEU A 339 -62.15 -31.85 -72.36
C LEU A 339 -63.51 -31.43 -72.96
N LEU A 340 -63.96 -30.21 -72.67
CA LEU A 340 -65.21 -29.70 -73.23
C LEU A 340 -65.16 -29.60 -74.75
N SER A 341 -64.04 -29.17 -75.34
CA SER A 341 -63.93 -29.09 -76.81
C SER A 341 -63.91 -30.47 -77.47
N GLY A 342 -63.29 -31.47 -76.84
CA GLY A 342 -63.21 -32.83 -77.35
C GLY A 342 -64.55 -33.57 -77.21
N GLU A 343 -65.05 -33.69 -75.98
CA GLU A 343 -66.28 -34.43 -75.68
C GLU A 343 -67.49 -33.80 -76.35
N LEU A 344 -67.64 -32.47 -76.26
CA LEU A 344 -68.81 -31.80 -76.84
C LEU A 344 -68.76 -31.81 -78.38
N SER A 345 -67.56 -31.77 -78.98
CA SER A 345 -67.40 -31.92 -80.44
C SER A 345 -67.76 -33.33 -80.90
N GLU A 346 -67.26 -34.37 -80.23
CA GLU A 346 -67.60 -35.75 -80.55
C GLU A 346 -69.10 -36.01 -80.36
N GLU A 347 -69.68 -35.54 -79.26
CA GLU A 347 -71.09 -35.76 -78.96
C GLU A 347 -72.02 -34.99 -79.92
N LEU A 348 -71.67 -33.75 -80.30
CA LEU A 348 -72.38 -33.01 -81.35
C LEU A 348 -72.26 -33.67 -82.73
N TYR A 349 -71.09 -34.24 -83.05
CA TYR A 349 -70.89 -34.94 -84.32
C TYR A 349 -71.71 -36.24 -84.38
N GLU A 350 -71.64 -37.08 -83.34
CA GLU A 350 -72.39 -38.34 -83.29
C GLU A 350 -73.90 -38.13 -83.15
N ASN A 351 -74.36 -37.23 -82.29
CA ASN A 351 -75.81 -37.10 -82.04
C ASN A 351 -76.51 -36.08 -82.92
N LEU A 352 -75.84 -35.03 -83.38
CA LEU A 352 -76.49 -34.00 -84.19
C LEU A 352 -76.22 -34.24 -85.68
N TYR A 353 -74.96 -34.32 -86.08
CA TYR A 353 -74.58 -34.42 -87.49
C TYR A 353 -74.98 -35.76 -88.09
N LYS A 354 -74.67 -36.88 -87.43
CA LYS A 354 -75.00 -38.23 -87.92
C LYS A 354 -76.51 -38.46 -87.99
N ASN A 355 -77.26 -38.05 -86.95
CA ASN A 355 -78.72 -38.17 -86.95
C ASN A 355 -79.37 -37.24 -87.99
N LEU A 356 -78.88 -36.02 -88.18
CA LEU A 356 -79.37 -35.16 -89.28
C LEU A 356 -79.04 -35.77 -90.63
N TYR A 357 -77.84 -36.33 -90.81
CA TYR A 357 -77.41 -36.98 -92.03
C TYR A 357 -78.29 -38.20 -92.34
N GLU A 358 -78.53 -39.10 -91.38
CA GLU A 358 -79.42 -40.25 -91.56
C GLU A 358 -80.88 -39.82 -91.79
N SER A 359 -81.36 -38.79 -91.10
CA SER A 359 -82.73 -38.30 -91.27
C SER A 359 -82.92 -37.62 -92.63
N LEU A 360 -81.96 -36.82 -93.10
CA LEU A 360 -81.96 -36.24 -94.45
C LEU A 360 -81.76 -37.31 -95.53
N TYR A 361 -80.88 -38.29 -95.31
CA TYR A 361 -80.67 -39.42 -96.20
C TYR A 361 -81.97 -40.22 -96.36
N ASN A 362 -82.66 -40.55 -95.26
CA ASN A 362 -83.94 -41.25 -95.31
C ASN A 362 -85.09 -40.39 -95.87
N ALA A 363 -85.07 -39.07 -95.71
CA ALA A 363 -86.12 -38.18 -96.21
C ALA A 363 -85.97 -37.82 -97.71
N LEU A 364 -84.74 -37.82 -98.23
CA LEU A 364 -84.44 -37.46 -99.62
C LEU A 364 -84.15 -38.67 -100.52
N TYR A 365 -83.91 -39.84 -99.94
CA TYR A 365 -83.70 -41.07 -100.69
C TYR A 365 -85.02 -41.81 -100.92
N VAL A 366 -85.65 -41.49 -102.05
CA VAL A 366 -86.77 -42.25 -102.61
C VAL A 366 -86.21 -43.42 -103.43
N PRO A 367 -86.59 -44.68 -103.16
CA PRO A 367 -86.26 -45.80 -104.03
C PRO A 367 -86.97 -45.59 -105.37
N VAL A 368 -86.22 -45.56 -106.46
CA VAL A 368 -86.80 -45.56 -107.80
C VAL A 368 -87.12 -47.01 -108.16
N GLU A 369 -88.40 -47.38 -108.06
CA GLU A 369 -88.96 -48.47 -108.86
C GLU A 369 -89.11 -47.94 -110.29
N GLU A 370 -88.34 -48.50 -111.23
CA GLU A 370 -88.64 -48.42 -112.66
C GLU A 370 -89.34 -49.73 -113.06
N GLU A 371 -90.61 -49.61 -113.46
CA GLU A 371 -91.32 -50.64 -114.20
C GLU A 371 -90.64 -50.88 -115.56
N GLU A 372 -90.69 -52.14 -115.98
CA GLU A 372 -90.16 -52.69 -117.23
C GLU A 372 -90.52 -51.84 -118.46
N ASP A 373 -89.54 -51.61 -119.37
CA ASP A 373 -89.73 -52.10 -120.73
C ASP A 373 -88.44 -52.12 -121.56
N GLU A 374 -88.34 -53.22 -122.30
CA GLU A 374 -87.27 -53.71 -123.14
C GLU A 374 -86.97 -52.81 -124.36
N PHE A 375 -85.69 -52.56 -124.68
CA PHE A 375 -85.27 -52.32 -126.06
C PHE A 375 -83.81 -52.72 -126.29
N THR A 376 -83.59 -53.71 -127.16
CA THR A 376 -82.34 -53.99 -127.91
C THR A 376 -82.52 -53.45 -129.36
N PRO A 377 -81.52 -53.31 -130.26
CA PRO A 377 -80.19 -53.97 -130.30
C PRO A 377 -79.02 -53.16 -130.97
N LEU A 378 -77.90 -53.89 -131.17
CA LEU A 378 -76.74 -53.73 -132.08
C LEU A 378 -75.52 -52.96 -131.51
N ILE A 379 -74.32 -53.55 -131.36
CA ILE A 379 -73.70 -54.78 -131.90
C ILE A 379 -73.09 -55.61 -130.78
#